data_AF-A0A959Y8L3-F1
#
_entry.id   AF-A0A959Y8L3-F1
#
_cell.length_a   1.000
_cell.length_b   1.000
_cell.length_c   1.000
_cell.angle_alpha   90.00
_cell.angle_beta   90.00
_cell.angle_gamma   90.00
#
_symmetry.space_group_name_H-M   'P 1'
#
loop_
_entity.id
_entity.type
_entity.pdbx_description
1 polymer ?
#
loop_
_entity_poly.entity_id
_entity_poly.type
_entity_poly.pdbx_seq_one_letter_code
_entity_poly.pdbx_strand_id
1 'polypeptide(L)'
;MDQHPIPGTYQEQAIELAPANVRTFLANVFSYMTLALVISGAMAWWFGHDLALLQYLINFETGKQTILGWVVLLAPLGLVFLMGGMVERLSGPALFAIYLVYSAVTGISLSYIFL
;
A
#
# COMPACT_ATOMS: atom_id res chain seq x y z
N MET A 1 43.60 29.11 13.35
CA MET A 1 43.33 28.20 14.50
C MET A 1 42.61 27.01 13.90
N ASP A 2 43.39 26.14 13.28
CA ASP A 2 42.90 25.02 12.52
C ASP A 2 42.48 23.95 13.52
N GLN A 3 41.17 23.71 13.63
CA GLN A 3 40.63 22.64 14.44
C GLN A 3 41.04 21.33 13.76
N HIS A 4 42.18 20.78 14.19
CA HIS A 4 42.55 19.42 13.84
C HIS A 4 41.48 18.49 14.45
N PRO A 5 40.77 17.70 13.62
CA PRO A 5 39.77 16.80 14.14
C PRO A 5 40.37 15.70 15.01
N ILE A 6 39.77 15.45 16.17
CA ILE A 6 40.20 14.43 17.14
C ILE A 6 39.77 13.05 16.61
N PRO A 7 40.72 12.12 16.33
CA PRO A 7 40.40 10.77 15.89
C PRO A 7 39.69 10.01 17.03
N GLY A 8 38.39 9.77 16.85
CA GLY A 8 37.49 9.11 17.82
C GLY A 8 36.04 9.60 17.72
N THR A 9 35.86 10.91 17.58
CA THR A 9 34.53 11.56 17.48
C THR A 9 33.73 11.14 16.24
N TYR A 10 34.41 10.88 15.11
CA TYR A 10 33.77 10.40 13.88
C TYR A 10 33.13 9.02 14.01
N GLN A 11 33.70 8.13 14.82
CA GLN A 11 33.14 6.79 15.01
C GLN A 11 31.94 6.80 15.96
N GLU A 12 31.98 7.60 17.03
CA GLU A 12 30.82 7.80 17.91
C GLU A 12 29.64 8.46 17.19
N GLN A 13 29.89 9.49 16.37
CA GLN A 13 28.83 10.09 15.53
C GLN A 13 28.29 9.13 14.46
N ALA A 14 29.13 8.31 13.83
CA ALA A 14 28.67 7.33 12.85
C ALA A 14 27.83 6.21 13.48
N ILE A 15 28.20 5.75 14.69
CA ILE A 15 27.48 4.70 15.42
C ILE A 15 26.18 5.23 16.06
N GLU A 16 26.10 6.51 16.42
CA GLU A 16 24.86 7.12 16.94
C GLU A 16 23.87 7.50 15.83
N LEU A 17 24.36 7.92 14.65
CA LEU A 17 23.53 8.30 13.51
C LEU A 17 23.00 7.08 12.71
N ALA A 18 23.74 5.97 12.64
CA ALA A 18 23.38 4.75 11.91
C ALA A 18 22.18 3.90 12.43
N PRO A 19 21.80 3.92 13.72
CA PRO A 19 20.54 3.34 14.18
C PRO A 19 19.37 4.32 14.07
N ALA A 20 19.62 5.63 14.22
CA ALA A 20 18.58 6.66 14.22
C ALA A 20 17.91 6.84 12.85
N ASN A 21 18.70 6.80 11.78
CA ASN A 21 18.24 6.85 10.39
C ASN A 21 17.47 5.58 9.97
N VAL A 22 17.87 4.38 10.38
CA VAL A 22 17.11 3.13 10.08
C VAL A 22 15.76 3.12 10.78
N ARG A 23 15.72 3.50 12.07
CA ARG A 23 14.47 3.58 12.84
C ARG A 23 13.49 4.58 12.24
N THR A 24 14.00 5.74 11.80
CA THR A 24 13.18 6.77 11.15
C THR A 24 12.67 6.31 9.78
N PHE A 25 13.51 5.65 8.99
CA PHE A 25 13.10 5.07 7.71
C PHE A 25 11.99 4.03 7.90
N LEU A 26 12.18 3.08 8.83
CA LEU A 26 11.17 2.07 9.16
C LEU A 26 9.87 2.70 9.67
N ALA A 27 9.94 3.70 10.55
CA ALA A 27 8.75 4.40 11.04
C ALA A 27 7.94 5.04 9.91
N ASN A 28 8.61 5.63 8.92
CA ASN A 28 7.94 6.17 7.73
C ASN A 28 7.31 5.06 6.88
N VAL A 29 8.03 3.97 6.61
CA VAL A 29 7.50 2.84 5.84
C VAL A 29 6.27 2.25 6.52
N PHE A 30 6.33 1.99 7.82
CA PHE A 30 5.20 1.48 8.58
C PHE A 30 4.02 2.47 8.59
N SER A 31 4.27 3.77 8.66
CA SER A 31 3.20 4.77 8.56
C SER A 31 2.46 4.68 7.23
N TYR A 32 3.17 4.53 6.11
CA TYR A 32 2.56 4.34 4.79
C TYR A 32 1.80 3.00 4.68
N MET A 33 2.35 1.93 5.25
CA MET A 33 1.67 0.63 5.27
C MET A 33 0.39 0.65 6.10
N THR A 34 0.42 1.28 7.29
CA THR A 34 -0.75 1.43 8.14
C THR A 34 -1.82 2.26 7.44
N LEU A 35 -1.44 3.36 6.78
CA LEU A 35 -2.37 4.18 5.99
C LEU A 35 -3.08 3.35 4.93
N ALA A 36 -2.34 2.55 4.17
CA ALA A 36 -2.93 1.66 3.17
C ALA A 36 -3.86 0.62 3.80
N LEU A 37 -3.47 0.00 4.92
CA LEU A 37 -4.34 -0.97 5.60
C LEU A 37 -5.64 -0.33 6.09
N VAL A 38 -5.59 0.89 6.63
CA VAL A 38 -6.78 1.64 7.04
C VAL A 38 -7.72 1.89 5.85
N ILE A 39 -7.17 2.30 4.70
CA ILE A 39 -7.95 2.50 3.48
C ILE A 39 -8.57 1.18 3.02
N SER A 40 -7.79 0.09 3.00
CA SER A 40 -8.29 -1.22 2.59
C SER A 40 -9.41 -1.72 3.51
N GLY A 41 -9.26 -1.55 4.82
CA GLY A 41 -10.30 -1.90 5.80
C GLY A 41 -11.56 -1.06 5.66
N ALA A 42 -11.42 0.25 5.44
CA ALA A 42 -12.54 1.15 5.21
C ALA A 42 -13.33 0.77 3.94
N MET A 43 -12.62 0.46 2.84
CA MET A 43 -13.25 0.02 1.59
C MET A 43 -13.92 -1.35 1.75
N ALA A 44 -13.28 -2.29 2.45
CA ALA A 44 -13.85 -3.61 2.71
C ALA A 44 -15.13 -3.51 3.54
N TRP A 45 -15.15 -2.66 4.58
CA TRP A 45 -16.33 -2.41 5.40
C TRP A 45 -17.44 -1.72 4.61
N TRP A 46 -17.11 -0.70 3.81
CA TRP A 46 -18.07 0.02 2.98
C TRP A 46 -18.76 -0.89 1.97
N PHE A 47 -18.00 -1.68 1.22
CA PHE A 47 -18.55 -2.62 0.23
C PHE A 47 -19.23 -3.83 0.88
N GLY A 48 -18.75 -4.29 2.04
CA GLY A 48 -19.32 -5.43 2.77
C GLY A 48 -20.64 -5.11 3.46
N HIS A 49 -20.90 -3.86 3.84
CA HIS A 49 -22.14 -3.46 4.49
C HIS A 49 -23.30 -3.25 3.51
N ASP A 50 -23.00 -2.88 2.27
CA ASP A 50 -24.00 -2.58 1.25
C ASP A 50 -24.21 -3.76 0.29
N LEU A 51 -25.29 -4.52 0.52
CA LEU A 51 -25.70 -5.63 -0.36
C LEU A 51 -25.95 -5.17 -1.81
N ALA A 52 -26.33 -3.89 -1.99
CA ALA A 52 -26.55 -3.26 -3.28
C ALA A 52 -25.26 -2.99 -4.08
N LEU A 53 -24.11 -2.85 -3.42
CA LEU A 53 -22.80 -2.81 -4.09
C LEU A 53 -22.25 -4.22 -4.32
N LEU A 54 -22.52 -5.16 -3.41
CA LEU A 54 -22.14 -6.56 -3.58
C LEU A 54 -22.82 -7.23 -4.78
N GLN A 55 -24.10 -6.93 -5.04
CA GLN A 55 -24.79 -7.41 -6.25
C GLN A 55 -24.14 -6.92 -7.56
N TYR A 56 -23.43 -5.79 -7.52
CA TYR A 56 -22.64 -5.32 -8.67
C TYR A 56 -21.36 -6.12 -8.88
N LEU A 57 -20.83 -6.80 -7.85
CA LEU A 57 -19.63 -7.64 -7.92
C LEU A 57 -19.99 -9.13 -8.14
N ILE A 58 -21.07 -9.62 -7.53
CA ILE A 58 -21.53 -11.01 -7.63
C ILE A 58 -23.04 -11.00 -7.89
N ASN A 59 -23.48 -11.75 -8.92
CA ASN A 59 -24.89 -11.92 -9.16
C ASN A 59 -25.44 -13.08 -8.30
N PHE A 60 -26.17 -12.75 -7.23
CA PHE A 60 -26.68 -13.72 -6.25
C PHE A 60 -27.71 -14.71 -6.81
N GLU A 61 -28.39 -14.40 -7.92
CA GLU A 61 -29.36 -15.31 -8.55
C GLU A 61 -28.71 -16.43 -9.36
N THR A 62 -27.48 -16.24 -9.87
CA THR A 62 -26.78 -17.22 -10.72
C THR A 62 -25.50 -17.77 -10.10
N GLY A 63 -25.06 -17.24 -8.95
CA GLY A 63 -23.78 -17.58 -8.33
C GLY A 63 -22.56 -17.21 -9.17
N LYS A 64 -22.75 -16.36 -10.19
CA LYS A 64 -21.70 -15.94 -11.13
C LYS A 64 -21.15 -14.57 -10.76
N GLN A 65 -19.83 -14.43 -10.80
CA GLN A 65 -19.19 -13.12 -10.72
C GLN A 65 -19.61 -12.26 -11.91
N THR A 66 -19.91 -10.99 -11.64
CA THR A 66 -20.17 -10.01 -12.70
C THR A 66 -18.85 -9.63 -13.38
N ILE A 67 -18.95 -8.92 -14.52
CA ILE A 67 -17.77 -8.36 -15.20
C ILE A 67 -16.96 -7.47 -14.25
N LEU A 68 -17.62 -6.71 -13.37
CA LEU A 68 -16.95 -5.88 -12.37
C LEU A 68 -16.28 -6.70 -11.26
N GLY A 69 -16.90 -7.80 -10.81
CA GLY A 69 -16.27 -8.72 -9.85
C GLY A 69 -14.99 -9.35 -10.40
N TRP A 70 -14.99 -9.73 -11.68
CA TRP A 70 -13.81 -10.27 -12.37
C TRP A 70 -12.71 -9.22 -12.52
N VAL A 71 -13.08 -7.96 -12.84
CA VAL A 71 -12.14 -6.84 -12.90
C VAL A 71 -11.54 -6.57 -11.54
N VAL A 72 -12.32 -6.51 -10.45
CA VAL A 72 -11.82 -6.28 -9.09
C VAL A 72 -10.89 -7.41 -8.65
N LEU A 73 -11.16 -8.65 -9.04
CA LEU A 73 -10.29 -9.80 -8.72
C LEU A 73 -8.94 -9.72 -9.44
N LEU A 74 -8.94 -9.32 -10.72
CA LEU A 74 -7.72 -9.23 -11.53
C LEU A 74 -6.99 -7.89 -11.42
N ALA A 75 -7.66 -6.84 -10.96
CA ALA A 75 -7.11 -5.50 -10.85
C ALA A 75 -5.86 -5.43 -9.95
N PRO A 76 -5.79 -6.06 -8.76
CA PRO A 76 -4.57 -6.08 -7.95
C PRO A 76 -3.38 -6.64 -8.72
N LEU A 77 -3.58 -7.73 -9.48
CA LEU A 77 -2.52 -8.36 -10.29
C LEU A 77 -2.08 -7.45 -11.43
N GLY A 78 -3.02 -6.88 -12.18
CA GLY A 78 -2.71 -5.95 -13.27
C GLY A 78 -1.94 -4.72 -12.77
N LEU A 79 -2.30 -4.22 -11.59
CA LEU A 79 -1.70 -3.05 -10.98
C LEU A 79 -0.29 -3.35 -10.44
N VAL A 80 -0.03 -4.57 -9.93
CA VAL A 80 1.32 -5.04 -9.58
C VAL A 80 2.22 -5.18 -10.82
N PHE A 81 1.70 -5.72 -11.92
CA PHE A 81 2.46 -5.78 -13.18
C PHE A 81 2.76 -4.37 -13.72
N LEU A 82 1.79 -3.46 -13.64
CA LEU A 82 1.96 -2.08 -14.04
C LEU A 82 3.02 -1.38 -13.19
N MET A 83 2.99 -1.56 -11.86
CA MET A 83 4.03 -1.04 -10.96
C MET A 83 5.39 -1.66 -11.26
N GLY A 84 5.49 -2.98 -11.46
CA GLY A 84 6.73 -3.66 -11.79
C GLY A 84 7.35 -3.19 -13.11
N GLY A 85 6.52 -2.89 -14.12
CA GLY A 85 7.00 -2.36 -15.40
C GLY A 85 7.23 -0.85 -15.44
N MET A 86 6.60 -0.08 -14.55
CA MET A 86 6.65 1.38 -14.55
C MET A 86 7.43 1.98 -13.37
N VAL A 87 7.88 1.19 -12.40
CA VAL A 87 8.68 1.66 -11.24
C VAL A 87 9.96 2.36 -11.67
N GLU A 88 10.60 1.90 -12.74
CA GLU A 88 11.82 2.51 -13.30
C GLU A 88 11.56 3.89 -13.94
N ARG A 89 10.31 4.19 -14.31
CA ARG A 89 9.91 5.39 -15.07
C ARG A 89 9.09 6.40 -14.27
N LEU A 90 8.57 6.01 -13.12
CA LEU A 90 7.66 6.81 -12.30
C LEU A 90 8.40 7.45 -11.11
N SER A 91 8.02 8.67 -10.77
CA SER A 91 8.54 9.39 -9.61
C SER A 91 7.98 8.83 -8.30
N GLY A 92 8.71 9.01 -7.19
CA GLY A 92 8.29 8.58 -5.85
C GLY A 92 6.81 8.86 -5.48
N PRO A 93 6.26 10.07 -5.70
CA PRO A 93 4.85 10.35 -5.41
C PRO A 93 3.87 9.66 -6.35
N ALA A 94 4.23 9.41 -7.62
CA ALA A 94 3.38 8.67 -8.55
C ALA A 94 3.22 7.21 -8.13
N LEU A 95 4.32 6.56 -7.70
CA LEU A 95 4.25 5.22 -7.12
C LEU A 95 3.36 5.18 -5.87
N PHE A 96 3.46 6.20 -5.01
CA PHE A 96 2.63 6.29 -3.81
C PHE A 96 1.14 6.43 -4.16
N ALA A 97 0.78 7.26 -5.15
CA ALA A 97 -0.61 7.37 -5.59
C ALA A 97 -1.15 6.04 -6.13
N ILE A 98 -0.37 5.34 -6.95
CA ILE A 98 -0.73 4.01 -7.47
C ILE A 98 -0.86 2.99 -6.33
N TYR A 99 0.01 3.05 -5.32
CA TYR A 99 -0.08 2.23 -4.13
C TYR A 99 -1.38 2.45 -3.33
N LEU A 100 -1.85 3.70 -3.22
CA LEU A 100 -3.14 4.00 -2.59
C LEU A 100 -4.32 3.42 -3.38
N VAL A 101 -4.28 3.52 -4.71
CA VAL A 101 -5.29 2.90 -5.59
C VAL A 101 -5.27 1.37 -5.42
N TYR A 102 -4.08 0.76 -5.42
CA TYR A 102 -3.90 -0.68 -5.16
C TYR A 102 -4.50 -1.11 -3.83
N SER A 103 -4.24 -0.36 -2.77
CA SER A 103 -4.80 -0.58 -1.44
C SER A 103 -6.32 -0.52 -1.43
N ALA A 104 -6.92 0.48 -2.10
CA ALA A 104 -8.37 0.59 -2.20
C ALA A 104 -8.99 -0.61 -2.93
N VAL A 105 -8.45 -0.97 -4.10
CA VAL A 105 -8.91 -2.11 -4.90
C VAL A 105 -8.78 -3.43 -4.14
N THR A 106 -7.65 -3.63 -3.46
CA THR A 106 -7.42 -4.80 -2.61
C THR A 106 -8.43 -4.87 -1.46
N GLY A 107 -8.76 -3.73 -0.85
CA GLY A 107 -9.81 -3.65 0.17
C GLY A 107 -11.19 -4.06 -0.34
N ILE A 108 -11.57 -3.59 -1.54
CA ILE A 108 -12.81 -4.00 -2.20
C ILE A 108 -12.79 -5.52 -2.46
N SER A 109 -11.67 -6.07 -2.91
CA SER A 109 -11.53 -7.53 -3.10
C SER A 109 -11.62 -8.32 -1.79
N LEU A 110 -11.29 -7.72 -0.64
CA LEU A 110 -11.46 -8.38 0.67
C LEU A 110 -12.91 -8.31 1.18
N SER A 111 -13.76 -7.42 0.65
CA SER A 111 -15.16 -7.30 1.08
C SER A 111 -15.96 -8.59 0.93
N TYR A 112 -15.54 -9.50 0.03
CA TYR A 112 -16.13 -10.83 -0.13
C TYR A 112 -16.11 -11.67 1.15
N ILE A 113 -15.25 -11.36 2.13
CA ILE A 113 -15.21 -12.07 3.42
C ILE A 113 -16.38 -11.73 4.35
N PHE A 114 -17.07 -10.61 4.11
CA PHE A 114 -18.24 -10.17 4.88
C PHE A 114 -19.57 -10.72 4.34
N LEU A 115 -19.49 -11.54 3.28
CA LEU A 115 -20.60 -12.21 2.62
C LEU A 115 -20.81 -13.59 3.25
#